data_AF-A0A348UNB5-F1
#
_entry.id   AF-A0A348UNB5-F1
#
_cell.length_a   1.000
_cell.length_b   1.000
_cell.length_c   1.000
_cell.angle_alpha   90.00
_cell.angle_beta   90.00
_cell.angle_gamma   90.00
#
_symmetry.space_group_name_H-M   'P 1'
#
loop_
_entity.id
_entity.type
_entity.pdbx_description
1 polymer ?
#
loop_
_entity_poly.entity_id
_entity_poly.type
_entity_poly.pdbx_seq_one_letter_code
_entity_poly.pdbx_strand_id
1 'polypeptide(L)'
;MPESISSDTSHLAATDGRLITERVTAKVDSDELTVFLIGMRINRPWKIHRWLPVARAMGQMIQELYAHPELGFRHVESWFGRTTIMVQYWSSPEALDAYATGRNHAHLPAWQRFSRSVGSNGDVGIWHETYRVRPGDFECVYQNMPRFGLARAHSQVPATGHLARAAGRMAAQGEAQTAD
;
A
#
# COMPACT_ATOMS: atom_id res chain seq x y z
N MET A 1 31.64 -6.58 -26.57
CA MET A 1 31.08 -6.65 -25.21
C MET A 1 30.27 -5.40 -25.01
N PRO A 2 28.94 -5.45 -24.81
CA PRO A 2 28.18 -4.24 -24.52
C PRO A 2 28.19 -3.95 -23.01
N GLU A 3 28.26 -2.66 -22.72
CA GLU A 3 28.46 -2.04 -21.41
C GLU A 3 27.30 -2.32 -20.45
N SER A 4 27.64 -2.61 -19.20
CA SER A 4 26.68 -2.75 -18.10
C SER A 4 26.12 -1.38 -17.71
N ILE A 5 24.84 -1.16 -18.02
CA ILE A 5 24.08 -0.05 -17.43
C ILE A 5 23.85 -0.40 -15.95
N SER A 6 24.62 0.23 -15.08
CA SER A 6 24.35 0.25 -13.64
C SER A 6 23.11 1.12 -13.41
N SER A 7 21.98 0.49 -13.08
CA SER A 7 20.77 1.17 -12.64
C SER A 7 20.95 1.64 -11.20
N ASP A 8 21.58 2.80 -11.05
CA ASP A 8 21.73 3.48 -9.77
C ASP A 8 20.36 3.95 -9.25
N THR A 9 19.73 3.08 -8.46
CA THR A 9 18.43 3.28 -7.82
C THR A 9 18.52 4.15 -6.57
N SER A 10 19.72 4.63 -6.21
CA SER A 10 19.96 5.42 -5.00
C SER A 10 19.28 6.80 -4.99
N HIS A 11 18.94 7.36 -6.16
CA HIS A 11 18.21 8.64 -6.26
C HIS A 11 16.72 8.56 -5.90
N LEU A 12 16.09 7.38 -6.03
CA LEU A 12 14.66 7.21 -5.71
C LEU A 12 14.41 7.12 -4.19
N ALA A 13 15.36 6.60 -3.42
CA ALA A 13 15.24 6.46 -1.97
C ALA A 13 15.51 7.78 -1.20
N ALA A 14 16.31 8.69 -1.75
CA ALA A 14 16.78 9.89 -1.05
C ALA A 14 15.71 10.99 -0.84
N THR A 15 14.56 10.90 -1.52
CA THR A 15 13.53 11.97 -1.52
C THR A 15 12.36 11.66 -0.58
N ASP A 16 12.24 10.44 -0.07
CA ASP A 16 11.01 9.94 0.54
C ASP A 16 10.73 10.47 1.96
N GLY A 17 11.77 10.95 2.65
CA GLY A 17 11.65 11.59 3.97
C GLY A 17 11.62 13.11 3.93
N ARG A 18 11.75 13.73 2.74
CA ARG A 18 11.83 15.19 2.64
C ARG A 18 10.48 15.82 2.96
N LEU A 19 10.48 16.74 3.91
CA LEU A 19 9.28 17.50 4.26
C LEU A 19 8.79 18.33 3.06
N ILE A 20 7.51 18.19 2.72
CA ILE A 20 6.80 19.06 1.78
C ILE A 20 5.95 20.01 2.62
N THR A 21 6.28 21.30 2.57
CA THR A 21 5.60 22.34 3.36
C THR A 21 4.35 22.85 2.66
N GLU A 22 4.27 22.76 1.33
CA GLU A 22 3.07 23.11 0.59
C GLU A 22 1.93 22.13 0.87
N ARG A 23 0.70 22.61 0.66
CA ARG A 23 -0.48 21.75 0.66
C ARG A 23 -0.61 21.08 -0.71
N VAL A 24 -0.62 19.75 -0.74
CA VAL A 24 -0.65 18.94 -1.96
C VAL A 24 -1.78 17.92 -1.93
N THR A 25 -2.16 17.42 -3.11
CA THR A 25 -3.09 16.29 -3.29
C THR A 25 -2.44 15.27 -4.21
N ALA A 26 -2.83 14.00 -4.10
CA ALA A 26 -2.44 13.00 -5.08
C ALA A 26 -3.11 13.29 -6.44
N LYS A 27 -2.41 12.95 -7.51
CA LYS A 27 -2.97 12.84 -8.86
C LYS A 27 -2.85 11.35 -9.24
N VAL A 28 -4.01 10.70 -9.34
CA VAL A 28 -4.12 9.28 -9.65
C VAL A 28 -4.47 9.14 -11.14
N ASP A 29 -3.51 8.71 -11.94
CA ASP A 29 -3.66 8.52 -13.40
C ASP A 29 -4.13 7.08 -13.73
N SER A 30 -5.10 6.56 -12.98
CA SER A 30 -5.58 5.16 -13.08
C SER A 30 -7.10 5.13 -13.03
N ASP A 31 -7.70 4.31 -13.89
CA ASP A 31 -9.16 4.09 -13.93
C ASP A 31 -9.70 3.38 -12.69
N GLU A 32 -8.82 2.68 -11.97
CA GLU A 32 -9.16 1.93 -10.78
C GLU A 32 -8.13 2.13 -9.67
N LEU A 33 -8.63 2.22 -8.43
CA LEU A 33 -7.85 2.32 -7.22
C LEU A 33 -8.40 1.31 -6.21
N THR A 34 -7.50 0.51 -5.63
CA THR A 34 -7.85 -0.37 -4.51
C THR A 34 -7.08 0.02 -3.27
N VAL A 35 -7.81 0.21 -2.18
CA VAL A 35 -7.24 0.42 -0.84
C VAL A 35 -7.45 -0.87 -0.05
N PHE A 36 -6.36 -1.47 0.41
CA PHE A 36 -6.38 -2.70 1.18
C PHE A 36 -5.80 -2.46 2.57
N LEU A 37 -6.64 -2.58 3.58
CA LEU A 37 -6.24 -2.51 4.98
C LEU A 37 -5.98 -3.93 5.45
N ILE A 38 -4.82 -4.18 6.04
CA ILE A 38 -4.48 -5.49 6.60
C ILE A 38 -3.66 -5.35 7.86
N GLY A 39 -3.86 -6.25 8.80
CA GLY A 39 -3.02 -6.30 9.97
C GLY A 39 -3.15 -7.57 10.78
N MET A 40 -2.34 -7.64 11.83
CA MET A 40 -2.44 -8.67 12.84
C MET A 40 -2.72 -8.07 14.21
N ARG A 41 -3.30 -8.85 15.10
CA ARG A 41 -3.42 -8.53 16.52
C ARG A 41 -2.68 -9.56 17.37
N ILE A 42 -1.76 -9.10 18.20
CA ILE A 42 -1.02 -9.94 19.13
C ILE A 42 -1.86 -10.15 20.39
N ASN A 43 -2.51 -11.30 20.52
CA ASN A 43 -3.39 -11.57 21.67
C ASN A 43 -2.57 -11.99 22.90
N ARG A 44 -1.53 -12.82 22.71
CA ARG A 44 -0.61 -13.30 23.75
C ARG A 44 0.84 -12.87 23.46
N PRO A 45 1.28 -11.68 23.92
CA PRO A 45 2.59 -11.12 23.58
C PRO A 45 3.79 -12.02 23.95
N TRP A 46 3.69 -12.81 25.02
CA TRP A 46 4.76 -13.72 25.45
C TRP A 46 4.95 -14.94 24.52
N LYS A 47 4.00 -15.24 23.63
CA LYS A 47 4.13 -16.31 22.63
C LYS A 47 4.84 -15.80 21.37
N ILE A 48 6.08 -15.34 21.53
CA ILE A 48 6.91 -14.76 20.44
C ILE A 48 7.03 -15.72 19.26
N HIS A 49 7.20 -17.02 19.53
CA HIS A 49 7.26 -18.07 18.51
C HIS A 49 5.97 -18.24 17.67
N ARG A 50 4.85 -17.60 18.06
CA ARG A 50 3.60 -17.59 17.28
C ARG A 50 3.47 -16.33 16.43
N TRP A 51 3.67 -15.14 17.01
CA TRP A 51 3.42 -13.89 16.28
C TRP A 51 4.62 -13.38 15.46
N LEU A 52 5.86 -13.64 15.89
CA LEU A 52 7.04 -13.16 15.18
C LEU A 52 7.20 -13.76 13.77
N PRO A 53 6.93 -15.07 13.54
CA PRO A 53 6.93 -15.62 12.18
C PRO A 53 5.89 -14.98 11.26
N VAL A 54 4.72 -14.59 11.80
CA VAL A 54 3.66 -13.91 11.03
C VAL A 54 4.12 -12.52 10.59
N ALA A 55 4.69 -11.73 11.51
CA ALA A 55 5.26 -10.42 11.20
C ALA A 55 6.37 -10.51 10.13
N ARG A 56 7.28 -11.50 10.26
CA ARG A 56 8.36 -11.73 9.28
C ARG A 56 7.83 -12.12 7.90
N ALA A 57 6.81 -12.97 7.85
CA ALA A 57 6.19 -13.35 6.58
C ALA A 57 5.58 -12.13 5.87
N MET A 58 4.92 -11.23 6.61
CA MET A 58 4.41 -9.98 6.03
C MET A 58 5.54 -9.10 5.48
N GLY A 59 6.65 -8.95 6.20
CA GLY A 59 7.82 -8.22 5.69
C GLY A 59 8.37 -8.81 4.38
N GLN A 60 8.41 -10.13 4.25
CA GLN A 60 8.83 -10.81 3.02
C GLN A 60 7.85 -10.57 1.86
N MET A 61 6.54 -10.61 2.12
CA MET A 61 5.53 -10.30 1.11
C MET A 61 5.67 -8.86 0.59
N ILE A 62 5.84 -7.87 1.49
CA ILE A 62 6.05 -6.48 1.08
C ILE A 62 7.33 -6.31 0.25
N GLN A 63 8.42 -6.99 0.61
CA GLN A 63 9.66 -6.95 -0.18
C GLN A 63 9.47 -7.53 -1.59
N GLU A 64 8.77 -8.66 -1.72
CA GLU A 64 8.42 -9.24 -3.03
C GLU A 64 7.59 -8.24 -3.86
N LEU A 65 6.58 -7.64 -3.26
CA LEU A 65 5.69 -6.70 -3.95
C LEU A 65 6.41 -5.43 -4.43
N TYR A 66 7.39 -4.92 -3.68
CA TYR A 66 8.23 -3.81 -4.15
C TYR A 66 9.21 -4.24 -5.25
N ALA A 67 9.67 -5.50 -5.24
CA ALA A 67 10.55 -6.04 -6.28
C ALA A 67 9.81 -6.34 -7.60
N HIS A 68 8.49 -6.56 -7.51
CA HIS A 68 7.63 -6.98 -8.61
C HIS A 68 6.41 -6.05 -8.77
N PRO A 69 6.61 -4.78 -9.17
CA PRO A 69 5.52 -3.80 -9.31
C PRO A 69 4.48 -4.21 -10.37
N GLU A 70 4.83 -5.10 -11.30
CA GLU A 70 3.92 -5.69 -12.28
C GLU A 70 2.77 -6.49 -11.64
N LEU A 71 2.90 -6.89 -10.37
CA LEU A 71 1.84 -7.55 -9.60
C LEU A 71 0.71 -6.61 -9.17
N GLY A 72 0.82 -5.30 -9.49
CA GLY A 72 -0.22 -4.31 -9.24
C GLY A 72 -0.16 -3.64 -7.87
N PHE A 73 0.80 -3.99 -7.03
CA PHE A 73 1.08 -3.26 -5.79
C PHE A 73 1.69 -1.89 -6.09
N ARG A 74 1.22 -0.85 -5.41
CA ARG A 74 1.70 0.53 -5.59
C ARG A 74 2.52 1.02 -4.40
N HIS A 75 2.00 0.85 -3.19
CA HIS A 75 2.66 1.35 -1.98
C HIS A 75 2.02 0.80 -0.70
N VAL A 76 2.73 0.86 0.43
CA VAL A 76 2.21 0.55 1.76
C VAL A 76 2.66 1.57 2.80
N GLU A 77 1.74 1.94 3.69
CA GLU A 77 2.02 2.64 4.94
C GLU A 77 1.78 1.69 6.12
N SER A 78 2.61 1.74 7.16
CA SER A 78 2.58 0.78 8.26
C SER A 78 2.57 1.45 9.63
N TRP A 79 1.67 1.01 10.51
CA TRP A 79 1.64 1.40 11.92
C TRP A 79 1.66 0.17 12.83
N PHE A 80 2.44 0.29 13.90
CA PHE A 80 2.68 -0.78 14.85
C PHE A 80 1.97 -0.53 16.18
N GLY A 81 1.57 -1.61 16.82
CA GLY A 81 0.86 -1.61 18.09
C GLY A 81 0.44 -3.03 18.44
N ARG A 82 -0.41 -3.19 19.46
CA ARG A 82 -1.00 -4.51 19.77
C ARG A 82 -1.81 -5.05 18.58
N THR A 83 -2.54 -4.16 17.93
CA THR A 83 -3.13 -4.37 16.61
C THR A 83 -2.34 -3.53 15.63
N THR A 84 -1.76 -4.15 14.61
CA THR A 84 -1.06 -3.44 13.54
C THR A 84 -2.05 -3.07 12.44
N ILE A 85 -1.69 -2.07 11.64
CA ILE A 85 -2.38 -1.74 10.41
C ILE A 85 -1.35 -1.43 9.33
N MET A 86 -1.58 -2.01 8.16
CA MET A 86 -0.94 -1.65 6.90
C MET A 86 -2.03 -1.14 5.98
N VAL A 87 -1.84 0.04 5.43
CA VAL A 87 -2.69 0.58 4.35
C VAL A 87 -1.92 0.40 3.06
N GLN A 88 -2.41 -0.49 2.20
CA GLN A 88 -1.81 -0.80 0.91
C GLN A 88 -2.64 -0.20 -0.22
N TYR A 89 -1.95 0.27 -1.26
CA TYR A 89 -2.55 0.77 -2.48
C TYR A 89 -2.23 -0.19 -3.62
N TRP A 90 -3.26 -0.55 -4.37
CA TRP A 90 -3.21 -1.51 -5.46
C TRP A 90 -3.90 -0.94 -6.70
N SER A 91 -3.49 -1.43 -7.88
CA SER A 91 -4.10 -1.04 -9.15
C SER A 91 -5.55 -1.50 -9.29
N SER A 92 -5.90 -2.67 -8.75
CA SER A 92 -7.26 -3.21 -8.80
C SER A 92 -7.46 -4.31 -7.76
N PRO A 93 -8.71 -4.68 -7.41
CA PRO A 93 -8.97 -5.81 -6.53
C PRO A 93 -8.53 -7.14 -7.14
N GLU A 94 -8.56 -7.26 -8.47
CA GLU A 94 -8.15 -8.46 -9.20
C GLU A 94 -6.64 -8.69 -9.09
N ALA A 95 -5.83 -7.63 -9.16
CA ALA A 95 -4.39 -7.73 -8.95
C ALA A 95 -4.04 -8.20 -7.52
N LEU A 96 -4.74 -7.64 -6.52
CA LEU A 96 -4.62 -8.07 -5.13
C LEU A 96 -5.01 -9.54 -4.94
N ASP A 97 -6.14 -9.97 -5.51
CA ASP A 97 -6.61 -11.36 -5.40
C ASP A 97 -5.67 -12.34 -6.13
N ALA A 98 -5.17 -11.97 -7.30
CA ALA A 98 -4.20 -12.77 -8.05
C ALA A 98 -2.91 -12.99 -7.25
N TYR A 99 -2.40 -11.95 -6.58
CA TYR A 99 -1.27 -12.08 -5.67
C TYR A 99 -1.59 -13.00 -4.47
N ALA A 100 -2.74 -12.78 -3.84
CA ALA A 100 -3.14 -13.52 -2.64
C ALA A 100 -3.37 -15.03 -2.91
N THR A 101 -3.84 -15.39 -4.09
CA THR A 101 -4.17 -16.78 -4.48
C THR A 101 -3.07 -17.46 -5.30
N GLY A 102 -2.09 -16.70 -5.80
CA GLY A 102 -1.03 -17.21 -6.65
C GLY A 102 -0.13 -18.24 -5.97
N ARG A 103 0.18 -19.33 -6.68
CA ARG A 103 1.00 -20.44 -6.17
C ARG A 103 2.48 -20.13 -6.07
N ASN A 104 2.94 -19.15 -6.84
CA ASN A 104 4.35 -18.78 -6.96
C ASN A 104 4.70 -17.54 -6.14
N HIS A 105 3.77 -17.02 -5.33
CA HIS A 105 3.96 -15.83 -4.51
C HIS A 105 4.12 -16.16 -3.03
N ALA A 106 4.73 -15.26 -2.26
CA ALA A 106 5.02 -15.50 -0.86
C ALA A 106 3.75 -15.65 0.02
N HIS A 107 2.61 -15.12 -0.43
CA HIS A 107 1.37 -15.12 0.34
C HIS A 107 0.83 -16.52 0.65
N LEU A 108 0.60 -17.37 -0.36
CA LEU A 108 -0.04 -18.67 -0.16
C LEU A 108 0.77 -19.59 0.79
N PRO A 109 2.11 -19.75 0.65
CA PRO A 109 2.91 -20.49 1.61
C PRO A 109 2.88 -19.89 3.02
N ALA A 110 2.85 -18.56 3.15
CA ALA A 110 2.73 -17.89 4.45
C ALA A 110 1.38 -18.19 5.12
N TRP A 111 0.29 -18.10 4.37
CA TRP A 111 -1.05 -18.44 4.85
C TRP A 111 -1.13 -19.88 5.33
N GLN A 112 -0.59 -20.83 4.57
CA GLN A 112 -0.54 -22.24 4.99
C GLN A 112 0.24 -22.45 6.29
N ARG A 113 1.37 -21.75 6.48
CA ARG A 113 2.14 -21.80 7.74
C ARG A 113 1.35 -21.19 8.90
N PHE A 114 0.67 -20.08 8.68
CA PHE A 114 -0.19 -19.46 9.68
C PHE A 114 -1.33 -20.40 10.09
N SER A 115 -2.06 -20.97 9.14
CA SER A 115 -3.18 -21.87 9.41
C SER A 115 -2.77 -23.12 10.20
N ARG A 116 -1.57 -23.67 9.95
CA ARG A 116 -1.03 -24.80 10.72
C ARG A 116 -0.55 -24.42 12.13
N SER A 117 0.08 -23.25 12.28
CA SER A 117 0.73 -22.86 13.53
C SER A 117 -0.17 -22.07 14.48
N VAL A 118 -1.12 -21.30 13.96
CA VAL A 118 -2.05 -20.49 14.75
C VAL A 118 -3.46 -20.97 14.50
N GLY A 119 -3.91 -21.00 13.24
CA GLY A 119 -5.29 -21.34 12.90
C GLY A 119 -6.28 -20.57 13.78
N SER A 120 -7.24 -21.28 14.39
CA SER A 120 -8.25 -20.70 15.28
C SER A 120 -7.89 -20.76 16.77
N ASN A 121 -6.60 -20.88 17.14
CA ASN A 121 -6.19 -21.04 18.56
C ASN A 121 -6.21 -19.73 19.38
N GLY A 122 -6.40 -18.59 18.72
CA GLY A 122 -6.56 -17.27 19.35
C GLY A 122 -5.26 -16.60 19.81
N ASP A 123 -4.08 -17.15 19.53
CA ASP A 123 -2.80 -16.51 19.93
C ASP A 123 -2.50 -15.24 19.13
N VAL A 124 -2.89 -15.22 17.86
CA VAL A 124 -2.71 -14.11 16.91
C VAL A 124 -3.99 -13.97 16.08
N GLY A 125 -4.52 -12.76 15.98
CA GLY A 125 -5.59 -12.43 15.04
C GLY A 125 -5.01 -11.88 13.73
N ILE A 126 -5.71 -12.10 12.63
CA ILE A 126 -5.48 -11.43 11.34
C ILE A 126 -6.80 -10.77 10.95
N TRP A 127 -6.73 -9.60 10.35
CA TRP A 127 -7.87 -8.88 9.81
C TRP A 127 -7.49 -8.22 8.49
N HIS A 128 -8.46 -8.03 7.62
CA HIS A 128 -8.28 -7.24 6.41
C HIS A 128 -9.61 -6.67 5.90
N GLU A 129 -9.53 -5.56 5.18
CA GLU A 129 -10.65 -4.88 4.50
C GLU A 129 -10.18 -4.44 3.11
N THR A 130 -10.99 -4.71 2.09
CA THR A 130 -10.68 -4.34 0.70
C THR A 130 -11.71 -3.36 0.18
N TYR A 131 -11.25 -2.20 -0.29
CA TYR A 131 -12.09 -1.16 -0.87
C TYR A 131 -11.73 -0.95 -2.33
N ARG A 132 -12.68 -1.20 -3.22
CA ARG A 132 -12.63 -0.74 -4.62
C ARG A 132 -13.13 0.71 -4.65
N VAL A 133 -12.29 1.63 -5.09
CA VAL A 133 -12.56 3.06 -5.11
C VAL A 133 -12.63 3.52 -6.56
N ARG A 134 -13.76 4.12 -6.94
CA ARG A 134 -13.94 4.64 -8.30
C ARG A 134 -13.33 6.04 -8.43
N PRO A 135 -12.93 6.44 -9.64
CA PRO A 135 -12.64 7.83 -9.95
C PRO A 135 -13.77 8.74 -9.48
N GLY A 136 -13.44 9.82 -8.78
CA GLY A 136 -14.44 10.75 -8.22
C GLY A 136 -15.09 10.36 -6.89
N ASP A 137 -14.78 9.18 -6.35
CA ASP A 137 -15.28 8.72 -5.03
C ASP A 137 -14.21 8.84 -3.92
N PHE A 138 -13.12 9.56 -4.17
CA PHE A 138 -12.10 9.86 -3.18
C PHE A 138 -11.46 11.25 -3.35
N GLU A 139 -10.96 11.78 -2.24
CA GLU A 139 -10.10 12.96 -2.23
C GLU A 139 -9.03 12.78 -1.14
N CYS A 140 -7.87 13.42 -1.31
CA CYS A 140 -6.84 13.42 -0.29
C CYS A 140 -6.13 14.77 -0.25
N VAL A 141 -5.52 15.09 0.90
CA VAL A 141 -4.70 16.28 1.06
C VAL A 141 -3.60 16.01 2.07
N TYR A 142 -2.42 16.56 1.79
CA TYR A 142 -1.24 16.46 2.64
C TYR A 142 -0.65 17.86 2.82
N GLN A 143 -0.18 18.18 4.03
CA GLN A 143 0.44 19.46 4.34
C GLN A 143 1.46 19.26 5.46
N ASN A 144 2.65 19.86 5.32
CA ASN A 144 3.75 19.73 6.29
C ASN A 144 4.09 18.26 6.57
N MET A 145 4.11 17.43 5.53
CA MET A 145 4.38 15.99 5.60
C MET A 145 5.32 15.58 4.47
N PRO A 146 6.12 14.51 4.65
CA PRO A 146 6.76 13.85 3.52
C PRO A 146 5.72 13.25 2.56
N ARG A 147 6.18 12.72 1.42
CA ARG A 147 5.29 11.96 0.52
C ARG A 147 4.70 10.78 1.30
N PHE A 148 3.39 10.66 1.26
CA PHE A 148 2.65 9.73 2.09
C PHE A 148 1.39 9.25 1.37
N GLY A 149 0.97 8.03 1.67
CA GLY A 149 -0.32 7.50 1.19
C GLY A 149 -0.43 7.50 -0.34
N LEU A 150 -1.56 7.97 -0.87
CA LEU A 150 -1.81 8.07 -2.32
C LEU A 150 -0.79 8.97 -3.04
N ALA A 151 -0.30 10.04 -2.42
CA ALA A 151 0.72 10.91 -3.03
C ALA A 151 2.10 10.26 -3.13
N ARG A 152 2.33 9.16 -2.40
CA ARG A 152 3.51 8.30 -2.54
C ARG A 152 3.27 7.15 -3.51
N ALA A 153 2.07 6.56 -3.47
CA ALA A 153 1.63 5.53 -4.42
C ALA A 153 1.54 6.05 -5.88
N HIS A 154 1.23 7.33 -6.05
CA HIS A 154 1.08 8.02 -7.33
C HIS A 154 1.88 9.33 -7.34
N SER A 155 1.58 10.24 -8.27
CA SER A 155 2.14 11.59 -8.30
C SER A 155 1.34 12.53 -7.40
N GLN A 156 1.86 13.75 -7.20
CA GLN A 156 1.18 14.79 -6.40
C GLN A 156 1.26 16.16 -7.06
N VAL A 157 0.26 17.00 -6.82
CA VAL A 157 0.16 18.37 -7.33
C VAL A 157 -0.24 19.35 -6.21
N PRO A 158 0.07 20.65 -6.34
CA PRO A 158 -0.37 21.66 -5.38
C PRO A 158 -1.90 21.67 -5.23
N ALA A 159 -2.38 21.65 -3.99
CA ALA A 159 -3.81 21.73 -3.66
C ALA A 159 -4.25 23.21 -3.57
N THR A 160 -4.16 23.90 -4.70
CA THR A 160 -4.45 25.34 -4.91
C THR A 160 -5.55 25.55 -5.95
N GLY A 161 -6.08 26.77 -6.08
CA GLY A 161 -7.12 27.07 -7.08
C GLY A 161 -8.37 26.19 -6.89
N HIS A 162 -8.83 25.53 -7.94
CA HIS A 162 -9.98 24.61 -7.87
C HIS A 162 -9.71 23.40 -6.94
N LEU A 163 -8.46 22.96 -6.79
CA LEU A 163 -8.06 21.87 -5.87
C LEU A 163 -7.94 22.32 -4.39
N ALA A 164 -8.19 23.60 -4.09
CA ALA A 164 -8.03 24.12 -2.74
C ALA A 164 -9.05 23.59 -1.73
N ARG A 165 -10.16 23.02 -2.20
CA ARG A 165 -11.27 22.49 -1.41
C ARG A 165 -11.46 21.00 -1.75
N ALA A 166 -11.95 20.22 -0.79
CA ALA A 166 -12.20 18.79 -0.95
C ALA A 166 -13.07 18.48 -2.18
N ALA A 167 -14.17 19.24 -2.38
CA ALA A 167 -15.05 19.05 -3.53
C ALA A 167 -14.35 19.18 -4.89
N GLY A 168 -13.42 20.13 -5.04
CA GLY A 168 -12.68 20.28 -6.30
C GLY A 168 -11.63 19.19 -6.50
N ARG A 169 -11.03 18.68 -5.41
CA ARG A 169 -10.15 17.50 -5.49
C ARG A 169 -10.91 16.23 -5.85
N MET A 170 -12.08 16.04 -5.25
CA MET A 170 -13.00 14.95 -5.54
C MET A 170 -13.39 14.96 -7.03
N ALA A 171 -13.87 16.10 -7.54
CA ALA A 171 -14.23 16.27 -8.94
C ALA A 171 -13.03 15.99 -9.89
N ALA A 172 -11.84 16.50 -9.56
CA ALA A 172 -10.65 16.28 -10.38
C ALA A 172 -10.22 14.80 -10.49
N GLN A 173 -10.52 13.96 -9.49
CA GLN A 173 -10.30 12.52 -9.61
C GLN A 173 -11.28 11.86 -10.60
N GLY A 174 -12.48 12.42 -10.79
CA GLY A 174 -13.46 11.94 -11.77
C GLY A 174 -13.16 12.42 -13.20
N GLU A 175 -12.62 13.63 -13.36
CA GLU A 175 -12.31 14.22 -14.67
C GLU A 175 -11.15 13.52 -15.39
N ALA A 176 -10.18 12.96 -14.64
CA ALA A 176 -9.04 12.22 -15.19
C ALA A 176 -9.45 11.02 -16.07
N GLN A 177 -10.70 10.55 -15.95
CA GLN A 177 -11.28 9.44 -16.71
C GLN A 177 -11.96 9.87 -18.03
N THR A 178 -12.22 11.17 -18.22
CA THR A 178 -13.00 11.69 -19.38
C THR A 178 -12.14 12.26 -20.50
N ALA A 179 -10.83 12.29 -20.33
CA ALA A 179 -9.88 12.93 -21.26
C ALA A 179 -9.26 11.98 -22.30
N ASP A 180 -9.70 10.71 -22.36
CA ASP A 180 -9.32 9.70 -23.36
C ASP A 180 -10.48 9.36 -24.31
#